data_AF-A0A2N2XUU8-F1
#
_entry.id   AF-A0A2N2XUU8-F1
#
_cell.length_a   1.000
_cell.length_b   1.000
_cell.length_c   1.000
_cell.angle_alpha   90.00
_cell.angle_beta   90.00
_cell.angle_gamma   90.00
#
_symmetry.space_group_name_H-M   'P 1'
#
loop_
_entity.id
_entity.type
_entity.pdbx_description
1 polymer ?
#
loop_
_entity_poly.entity_id
_entity_poly.type
_entity_poly.pdbx_seq_one_letter_code
_entity_poly.pdbx_strand_id
1 'polypeptide(L)'
;MLSILKKFFGTKSNRDLKEILPLVDKIHEAYEKIAPLSNDELRALTQQFRERINTYIGEEDQQILSLRERIDNEPEMDVHEREKLYQMIDSLKKSVIEKTEQILLEILPEAFSVMKETARRFKENEWVEVTATERDRDLATVRENIVIEGDKARYRNSWMAGGTL
;
A
#
# COMPACT_ATOMS: atom_id res chain seq x y z
N MET A 1 18.60 9.60 -42.86
CA MET A 1 17.18 10.01 -42.91
C MET A 1 16.24 9.29 -41.92
N LEU A 2 16.74 8.54 -40.93
CA LEU A 2 15.90 7.93 -39.85
C LEU A 2 15.77 8.79 -38.58
N SER A 3 16.56 9.87 -38.46
CA SER A 3 16.62 10.74 -37.27
C SER A 3 15.50 11.78 -37.22
N ILE A 4 14.97 12.19 -38.38
CA ILE A 4 13.93 13.23 -38.47
C ILE A 4 12.55 12.65 -38.10
N LEU A 5 12.24 11.41 -38.50
CA LEU A 5 11.00 10.70 -38.11
C LEU A 5 10.95 10.35 -36.62
N LYS A 6 12.08 10.01 -35.98
CA LYS A 6 12.17 9.80 -34.52
C LYS A 6 11.93 11.08 -33.70
N LYS A 7 12.17 12.26 -34.26
CA LYS A 7 11.85 13.56 -33.63
C LYS A 7 10.35 13.88 -33.66
N PHE A 8 9.60 13.37 -34.65
CA PHE A 8 8.15 13.61 -34.74
C PHE A 8 7.31 12.64 -33.88
N PHE A 9 7.78 11.42 -33.62
CA PHE A 9 7.08 10.43 -32.78
C PHE A 9 7.56 10.34 -31.32
N GLY A 10 8.65 11.04 -30.97
CA GLY A 10 9.29 10.92 -29.65
C GLY A 10 10.00 9.57 -29.46
N THR A 11 10.90 9.50 -28.47
CA THR A 11 11.49 8.21 -28.07
C THR A 11 10.49 7.45 -27.19
N LYS A 12 10.66 6.12 -27.05
CA LYS A 12 9.90 5.33 -26.06
C LYS A 12 9.98 5.96 -24.66
N SER A 13 11.19 6.36 -24.25
CA SER A 13 11.42 7.08 -22.99
C SER A 13 10.56 8.35 -22.86
N ASN A 14 10.47 9.17 -23.91
CA ASN A 14 9.64 10.37 -23.88
C ASN A 14 8.15 10.05 -23.71
N ARG A 15 7.67 8.95 -24.30
CA ARG A 15 6.28 8.50 -24.16
C ARG A 15 6.01 7.99 -22.75
N ASP A 16 6.88 7.14 -22.24
CA ASP A 16 6.76 6.57 -20.89
C ASP A 16 6.81 7.70 -19.83
N LEU A 17 7.68 8.71 -20.01
CA LEU A 17 7.70 9.91 -19.17
C LEU A 17 6.38 10.69 -19.24
N LYS A 18 5.83 10.90 -20.44
CA LYS A 18 4.57 11.62 -20.61
C LYS A 18 3.40 10.92 -19.90
N GLU A 19 3.43 9.60 -19.80
CA GLU A 19 2.42 8.81 -19.09
C GLU A 19 2.53 8.95 -17.56
N ILE A 20 3.75 9.00 -17.00
CA ILE A 20 3.94 9.06 -15.54
C ILE A 20 3.96 10.47 -14.95
N LEU A 21 4.33 11.49 -15.73
CA LEU A 21 4.45 12.87 -15.24
C LEU A 21 3.17 13.40 -14.54
N PRO A 22 1.95 13.15 -15.06
CA PRO A 22 0.72 13.55 -14.36
C PRO A 22 0.57 12.89 -12.98
N LEU A 23 1.05 11.66 -12.80
CA LEU A 23 1.05 11.01 -11.48
C LEU A 23 2.09 11.64 -10.55
N VAL A 24 3.26 12.02 -11.07
CA VAL A 24 4.28 12.75 -10.30
C VAL A 24 3.75 14.08 -9.80
N ASP A 25 3.01 14.82 -10.63
CA ASP A 25 2.39 16.08 -10.22
C ASP A 25 1.35 15.88 -9.11
N LYS A 26 0.51 14.84 -9.20
CA LYS A 26 -0.42 14.45 -8.13
C LYS A 26 0.31 14.08 -6.83
N ILE A 27 1.44 13.38 -6.92
CA ILE A 27 2.27 13.05 -5.75
C ILE A 27 2.79 14.33 -5.11
N HIS A 28 3.29 15.29 -5.90
CA HIS A 28 3.75 16.57 -5.35
C HIS A 28 2.62 17.34 -4.66
N GLU A 29 1.42 17.37 -5.23
CA GLU A 29 0.26 18.00 -4.60
C GLU A 29 -0.13 17.32 -3.27
N ALA A 30 -0.18 15.98 -3.24
CA ALA A 30 -0.45 15.22 -2.03
C ALA A 30 0.62 15.45 -0.95
N TYR A 31 1.88 15.57 -1.37
CA TYR A 31 3.03 15.76 -0.48
C TYR A 31 2.91 17.05 0.35
N GLU A 32 2.38 18.14 -0.20
CA GLU A 32 2.18 19.40 0.54
C GLU A 32 1.30 19.22 1.79
N LYS A 33 0.38 18.27 1.76
CA LYS A 33 -0.50 17.94 2.91
C LYS A 33 0.13 16.93 3.88
N ILE A 34 1.05 16.11 3.39
CA ILE A 34 1.67 15.01 4.15
C ILE A 34 2.95 15.45 4.87
N ALA A 35 3.76 16.31 4.24
CA ALA A 35 4.99 16.83 4.81
C ALA A 35 4.85 17.44 6.23
N PRO A 36 3.78 18.19 6.56
CA PRO A 36 3.65 18.78 7.89
C PRO A 36 3.17 17.83 8.99
N LEU A 37 2.79 16.58 8.67
CA LEU A 37 2.27 15.63 9.65
C LEU A 37 3.33 15.25 10.70
N SER A 38 2.93 14.94 11.93
CA SER A 38 3.81 14.32 12.93
C SER A 38 4.21 12.88 12.52
N ASN A 39 5.15 12.26 13.25
CA ASN A 39 5.54 10.86 12.98
C ASN A 39 4.37 9.90 13.21
N ASP A 40 3.56 10.16 14.24
CA ASP A 40 2.40 9.33 14.54
C ASP A 40 1.28 9.50 13.51
N GLU A 41 1.00 10.73 13.07
CA GLU A 41 0.03 10.99 12.00
C GLU A 41 0.48 10.38 10.66
N LEU A 42 1.76 10.52 10.31
CA LEU A 42 2.32 9.92 9.09
C LEU A 42 2.19 8.38 9.12
N ARG A 43 2.45 7.76 10.26
CA ARG A 43 2.30 6.31 10.44
C ARG A 43 0.83 5.88 10.39
N ALA A 44 -0.08 6.67 10.95
CA ALA A 44 -1.50 6.39 10.93
C ALA A 44 -2.09 6.33 9.51
N LEU A 45 -1.53 7.07 8.55
CA LEU A 45 -1.96 7.01 7.14
C LEU A 45 -1.90 5.60 6.55
N THR A 46 -0.91 4.79 6.94
CA THR A 46 -0.83 3.39 6.45
C THR A 46 -2.03 2.57 6.90
N GLN A 47 -2.51 2.79 8.13
CA GLN A 47 -3.70 2.12 8.64
C GLN A 47 -4.96 2.61 7.92
N GLN A 48 -5.09 3.92 7.71
CA GLN A 48 -6.19 4.52 6.95
C GLN A 48 -6.25 4.01 5.50
N PHE A 49 -5.10 3.80 4.84
CA PHE A 49 -5.07 3.23 3.49
C PHE A 49 -5.61 1.79 3.47
N ARG A 50 -5.23 0.96 4.45
CA ARG A 50 -5.75 -0.41 4.57
C ARG A 50 -7.27 -0.42 4.79
N GLU A 51 -7.76 0.47 5.64
CA GLU A 51 -9.19 0.63 5.90
C GLU A 51 -9.95 1.07 4.65
N ARG A 52 -9.43 2.05 3.91
CA ARG A 52 -10.01 2.49 2.62
C ARG A 52 -10.08 1.34 1.62
N ILE A 53 -9.00 0.57 1.45
CA ILE A 53 -8.97 -0.59 0.55
C ILE A 53 -10.03 -1.62 0.97
N ASN A 54 -10.02 -2.04 2.23
CA ASN A 54 -10.94 -3.05 2.75
C ASN A 54 -12.40 -2.60 2.66
N THR A 55 -12.67 -1.32 2.90
CA THR A 55 -14.02 -0.76 2.75
C THR A 55 -14.45 -0.79 1.28
N TYR A 56 -13.55 -0.44 0.36
CA TYR A 56 -13.84 -0.36 -1.07
C TYR A 56 -14.16 -1.71 -1.71
N ILE A 57 -13.51 -2.79 -1.25
CA ILE A 57 -13.74 -4.17 -1.74
C ILE A 57 -14.70 -4.99 -0.84
N GLY A 58 -15.13 -4.41 0.28
CA GLY A 58 -15.78 -5.16 1.35
C GLY A 58 -17.12 -5.77 0.93
N GLU A 59 -17.86 -5.13 0.03
CA GLU A 59 -19.14 -5.66 -0.46
C GLU A 59 -18.94 -7.01 -1.18
N GLU A 60 -18.04 -7.08 -2.15
CA GLU A 60 -17.74 -8.30 -2.88
C GLU A 60 -17.15 -9.38 -1.97
N ASP A 61 -16.28 -9.00 -1.03
CA ASP A 61 -15.72 -9.95 -0.06
C ASP A 61 -16.83 -10.58 0.81
N GLN A 62 -17.79 -9.79 1.28
CA GLN A 62 -18.95 -10.32 2.03
C GLN A 62 -19.82 -11.23 1.15
N GLN A 63 -20.04 -10.87 -0.12
CA GLN A 63 -20.77 -11.72 -1.05
C GLN A 63 -20.03 -13.05 -1.31
N ILE A 64 -18.71 -13.03 -1.49
CA ILE A 64 -17.90 -14.24 -1.65
C ILE A 64 -17.99 -15.13 -0.41
N LEU A 65 -17.91 -14.53 0.79
CA LEU A 65 -18.02 -15.26 2.05
C LEU A 65 -19.38 -15.93 2.19
N SER A 66 -20.47 -15.17 2.03
CA SER A 66 -21.84 -15.72 2.10
C SER A 66 -22.10 -16.84 1.09
N LEU A 67 -21.59 -16.72 -0.15
CA LEU A 67 -21.71 -17.76 -1.16
C LEU A 67 -20.94 -19.04 -0.77
N ARG A 68 -19.76 -18.90 -0.17
CA ARG A 68 -18.98 -20.04 0.35
C ARG A 68 -19.66 -20.72 1.51
N GLU A 69 -20.13 -19.94 2.49
CA GLU A 69 -20.88 -20.46 3.62
C GLU A 69 -22.14 -21.20 3.17
N ARG A 70 -22.83 -20.69 2.14
CA ARG A 70 -23.97 -21.38 1.55
C ARG A 70 -23.59 -22.75 0.98
N ILE A 71 -22.51 -22.83 0.22
CA ILE A 71 -22.01 -24.10 -0.36
C ILE A 71 -21.63 -25.08 0.77
N ASP A 72 -20.97 -24.60 1.83
CA ASP A 72 -20.49 -25.44 2.92
C ASP A 72 -21.64 -25.95 3.82
N ASN A 73 -22.71 -25.16 3.97
CA ASN A 73 -23.86 -25.51 4.80
C ASN A 73 -24.94 -26.32 4.08
N GLU A 74 -24.89 -26.44 2.75
CA GLU A 74 -25.85 -27.18 1.93
C GLU A 74 -25.16 -28.35 1.19
N PRO A 75 -24.77 -29.45 1.89
CA PRO A 75 -23.99 -30.54 1.29
C PRO A 75 -24.75 -31.35 0.23
N GLU A 76 -26.08 -31.30 0.25
CA GLU A 76 -26.95 -31.97 -0.74
C GLU A 76 -27.32 -31.05 -1.93
N MET A 77 -26.72 -29.85 -2.02
CA MET A 77 -26.95 -28.92 -3.13
C MET A 77 -26.68 -29.59 -4.47
N ASP A 78 -27.61 -29.37 -5.42
CA ASP A 78 -27.48 -29.88 -6.77
C ASP A 78 -26.16 -29.42 -7.41
N VAL A 79 -25.54 -30.32 -8.18
CA VAL A 79 -24.22 -30.07 -8.77
C VAL A 79 -24.25 -28.85 -9.68
N HIS A 80 -25.33 -28.65 -10.43
CA HIS A 80 -25.45 -27.51 -11.35
C HIS A 80 -25.70 -26.20 -10.60
N GLU A 81 -26.43 -26.22 -9.49
CA GLU A 81 -26.55 -25.04 -8.62
C GLU A 81 -25.21 -24.67 -7.98
N ARG A 82 -24.49 -25.66 -7.46
CA ARG A 82 -23.16 -25.45 -6.87
C ARG A 82 -22.16 -24.88 -7.89
N GLU A 83 -22.21 -25.36 -9.13
CA GLU A 83 -21.40 -24.82 -10.22
C GLU A 83 -21.70 -23.33 -10.48
N LYS A 84 -22.98 -22.93 -10.50
CA LYS A 84 -23.37 -21.52 -10.64
C LYS A 84 -22.82 -20.65 -9.52
N LEU A 85 -22.89 -21.11 -8.27
CA LEU A 85 -22.35 -20.36 -7.13
C LEU A 85 -20.84 -20.17 -7.25
N TYR A 86 -20.10 -21.19 -7.69
CA TYR A 86 -18.67 -21.05 -7.96
C TYR A 86 -18.36 -20.07 -9.10
N GLN A 87 -19.15 -20.08 -10.18
CA GLN A 87 -19.02 -19.10 -11.27
C GLN A 87 -19.28 -17.66 -10.79
N MET A 88 -20.23 -17.46 -9.88
CA MET A 88 -20.49 -16.17 -9.24
C MET A 88 -19.31 -15.74 -8.35
N ILE A 89 -18.79 -16.65 -7.52
CA ILE A 89 -17.59 -16.39 -6.70
C ILE A 89 -16.41 -15.96 -7.57
N ASP A 90 -16.17 -16.64 -8.70
CA ASP A 90 -15.05 -16.31 -9.58
C ASP A 90 -15.24 -14.96 -10.29
N SER A 91 -16.49 -14.59 -10.60
CA SER A 91 -16.81 -13.27 -11.15
C SER A 91 -16.59 -12.16 -10.10
N LEU A 92 -17.02 -12.39 -8.86
CA LEU A 92 -16.79 -11.46 -7.76
C LEU A 92 -15.30 -11.28 -7.45
N LYS A 93 -14.51 -12.35 -7.46
CA LYS A 93 -13.05 -12.26 -7.28
C LYS A 93 -12.38 -11.41 -8.35
N LYS A 94 -12.83 -11.49 -9.61
CA LYS A 94 -12.34 -10.61 -10.68
C LYS A 94 -12.69 -9.16 -10.38
N SER A 95 -13.92 -8.90 -9.93
CA SER A 95 -14.35 -7.56 -9.51
C SER A 95 -13.51 -7.03 -8.34
N VAL A 96 -13.20 -7.85 -7.34
CA VAL A 96 -12.30 -7.49 -6.24
C VAL A 96 -10.93 -7.05 -6.76
N ILE A 97 -10.35 -7.78 -7.73
CA ILE A 97 -9.05 -7.41 -8.32
C ILE A 97 -9.15 -6.05 -9.02
N GLU A 98 -10.16 -5.85 -9.86
CA GLU A 98 -10.38 -4.58 -10.59
C GLU A 98 -10.59 -3.41 -9.63
N LYS A 99 -11.41 -3.59 -8.59
CA LYS A 99 -11.63 -2.59 -7.54
C LYS A 99 -10.37 -2.31 -6.75
N THR A 100 -9.59 -3.34 -6.42
CA THR A 100 -8.31 -3.19 -5.73
C THR A 100 -7.36 -2.34 -6.57
N GLU A 101 -7.25 -2.59 -7.88
CA GLU A 101 -6.43 -1.76 -8.77
C GLU A 101 -6.90 -0.30 -8.76
N GLN A 102 -8.21 -0.05 -8.86
CA GLN A 102 -8.78 1.29 -8.85
C GLN A 102 -8.45 2.05 -7.55
N ILE A 103 -8.69 1.45 -6.38
CA ILE A 103 -8.40 2.10 -5.10
C ILE A 103 -6.89 2.26 -4.88
N LEU A 104 -6.07 1.31 -5.33
CA LEU A 104 -4.61 1.43 -5.26
C LEU A 104 -4.11 2.62 -6.10
N LEU A 105 -4.67 2.84 -7.30
CA LEU A 105 -4.34 4.00 -8.12
C LEU A 105 -4.83 5.32 -7.50
N GLU A 106 -5.96 5.30 -6.80
CA GLU A 106 -6.47 6.47 -6.07
C GLU A 106 -5.56 6.85 -4.89
N ILE A 107 -5.12 5.88 -4.07
CA ILE A 107 -4.25 6.13 -2.90
C ILE A 107 -2.79 6.37 -3.29
N LEU A 108 -2.38 6.00 -4.52
CA LEU A 108 -0.98 6.01 -4.96
C LEU A 108 -0.28 7.35 -4.67
N PRO A 109 -0.86 8.54 -4.99
CA PRO A 109 -0.20 9.81 -4.72
C PRO A 109 0.13 10.04 -3.24
N GLU A 110 -0.81 9.69 -2.35
CA GLU A 110 -0.65 9.81 -0.91
C GLU A 110 0.34 8.78 -0.37
N ALA A 111 0.25 7.52 -0.81
CA ALA A 111 1.14 6.45 -0.39
C ALA A 111 2.61 6.73 -0.76
N PHE A 112 2.87 7.21 -1.99
CA PHE A 112 4.21 7.60 -2.42
C PHE A 112 4.73 8.83 -1.66
N SER A 113 3.83 9.75 -1.30
CA SER A 113 4.18 10.91 -0.46
C SER A 113 4.57 10.48 0.96
N VAL A 114 3.86 9.50 1.54
CA VAL A 114 4.23 8.90 2.85
C VAL A 114 5.60 8.24 2.77
N MET A 115 5.88 7.46 1.71
CA MET A 115 7.20 6.86 1.51
C MET A 115 8.30 7.92 1.39
N LYS A 116 8.07 8.95 0.58
CA LYS A 116 9.01 10.07 0.38
C LYS A 116 9.31 10.80 1.69
N GLU A 117 8.28 11.16 2.45
CA GLU A 117 8.44 11.87 3.72
C GLU A 117 9.14 10.99 4.77
N THR A 118 8.80 9.69 4.82
CA THR A 118 9.49 8.73 5.69
C THR A 118 10.98 8.67 5.36
N ALA A 119 11.34 8.53 4.08
CA ALA A 119 12.73 8.51 3.63
C ALA A 119 13.47 9.81 3.99
N ARG A 120 12.82 10.97 3.84
CA ARG A 120 13.37 12.26 4.24
C ARG A 120 13.65 12.30 5.76
N ARG A 121 12.71 11.86 6.60
CA ARG A 121 12.88 11.85 8.06
C ARG A 121 14.04 10.99 8.51
N PHE A 122 14.20 9.79 7.96
CA PHE A 122 15.35 8.93 8.26
C PHE A 122 16.68 9.47 7.73
N LYS A 123 16.66 10.20 6.60
CA LYS A 123 17.84 10.87 6.06
C LYS A 123 18.28 12.06 6.92
N GLU A 124 17.33 12.85 7.40
CA GLU A 124 17.59 14.13 8.09
C GLU A 124 17.74 13.97 9.60
N ASN A 125 17.33 12.85 10.18
CA ASN A 125 17.36 12.60 11.62
C ASN A 125 18.02 11.27 11.95
N GLU A 126 18.86 11.25 13.00
CA GLU A 126 19.44 10.01 13.53
C GLU A 126 18.38 9.09 14.14
N TRP A 127 17.32 9.68 14.68
CA TRP A 127 16.21 8.99 15.33
C TRP A 127 14.87 9.48 14.80
N VAL A 128 13.97 8.54 14.56
CA VAL A 128 12.55 8.79 14.29
C VAL A 128 11.74 8.16 15.42
N GLU A 129 11.00 9.00 16.15
CA GLU A 129 10.21 8.56 17.30
C GLU A 129 8.73 8.52 16.98
N VAL A 130 8.07 7.43 17.39
CA VAL A 130 6.62 7.22 17.29
C VAL A 130 6.09 6.62 18.59
N THR A 131 4.78 6.66 18.80
CA THR A 131 4.14 5.95 19.92
C THR A 131 4.28 4.43 19.75
N ALA A 132 4.79 3.71 20.74
CA ALA A 132 5.08 2.28 20.62
C ALA A 132 3.80 1.43 20.47
N THR A 133 3.73 0.67 19.40
CA THR A 133 2.77 -0.42 19.17
C THR A 133 3.34 -1.76 19.62
N GLU A 134 2.51 -2.80 19.71
CA GLU A 134 2.96 -4.17 20.00
C GLU A 134 3.98 -4.65 18.96
N ARG A 135 3.73 -4.36 17.67
CA ARG A 135 4.66 -4.66 16.58
C ARG A 135 6.03 -3.98 16.78
N ASP A 136 6.06 -2.74 17.28
CA ASP A 136 7.34 -2.06 17.55
C ASP A 136 8.11 -2.78 18.66
N ARG A 137 7.41 -3.26 19.69
CA ARG A 137 8.01 -4.01 20.81
C ARG A 137 8.55 -5.35 20.34
N ASP A 138 7.80 -6.08 19.52
CA ASP A 138 8.26 -7.34 18.91
C ASP A 138 9.51 -7.12 18.06
N LEU A 139 9.51 -6.08 17.22
CA LEU A 139 10.65 -5.77 16.37
C LEU A 139 11.88 -5.36 17.18
N ALA A 140 11.71 -4.63 18.29
CA ALA A 140 12.80 -4.25 19.18
C ALA A 140 13.52 -5.46 19.81
N THR A 141 12.87 -6.63 19.92
CA THR A 141 13.52 -7.85 20.41
C THR A 141 14.56 -8.42 19.44
N VAL A 142 14.45 -8.10 18.14
CA VAL A 142 15.27 -8.68 17.06
C VAL A 142 16.02 -7.63 16.23
N ARG A 143 15.74 -6.35 16.40
CA ARG A 143 16.35 -5.23 15.65
C ARG A 143 17.01 -4.24 16.60
N GLU A 144 18.34 -4.16 16.54
CA GLU A 144 19.13 -3.25 17.39
C GLU A 144 18.86 -1.77 17.12
N ASN A 145 18.39 -1.40 15.93
CA ASN A 145 18.01 -0.02 15.62
C ASN A 145 16.67 0.42 16.20
N ILE A 146 15.95 -0.45 16.91
CA ILE A 146 14.63 -0.13 17.45
C ILE A 146 14.72 -0.20 18.97
N VAL A 147 14.53 0.94 19.63
CA VAL A 147 14.61 1.07 21.08
C VAL A 147 13.25 1.48 21.62
N ILE A 148 12.79 0.80 22.66
CA ILE A 148 11.54 1.13 23.36
C ILE A 148 11.86 1.90 24.63
N GLU A 149 11.36 3.13 24.74
CA GLU A 149 11.48 4.00 25.91
C GLU A 149 10.08 4.37 26.40
N GLY A 150 9.59 3.65 27.42
CA GLY A 150 8.24 3.84 27.95
C GLY A 150 7.15 3.54 26.92
N ASP A 151 6.40 4.58 26.53
CA ASP A 151 5.35 4.54 25.51
C ASP A 151 5.85 4.91 24.10
N LYS A 152 7.16 5.12 23.92
CA LYS A 152 7.76 5.48 22.62
C LYS A 152 8.59 4.36 22.02
N ALA A 153 8.53 4.26 20.70
CA ALA A 153 9.43 3.47 19.88
C ALA A 153 10.31 4.43 19.08
N ARG A 154 11.63 4.30 19.27
CA ARG A 154 12.65 5.14 18.63
C ARG A 154 13.41 4.30 17.62
N TYR A 155 13.35 4.73 16.37
CA TYR A 155 13.98 4.07 15.23
C TYR A 155 15.26 4.81 14.84
N ARG A 156 16.41 4.15 14.96
CA ARG A 156 17.69 4.67 14.51
C ARG A 156 17.82 4.51 13.00
N ASN A 157 18.35 5.52 12.32
CA ASN A 157 18.58 5.48 10.87
C ASN A 157 19.78 4.64 10.44
N SER A 158 20.54 4.09 11.39
CA SER A 158 21.75 3.31 11.15
C SER A 158 21.88 2.16 12.15
N TRP A 159 22.40 1.03 11.68
CA TRP A 159 22.72 -0.14 12.49
C TRP A 159 23.85 -0.94 11.85
N MET A 160 24.44 -1.84 12.63
CA MET A 160 25.40 -2.81 12.12
C MET A 160 24.64 -3.84 11.26
N ALA A 161 24.83 -3.79 9.94
CA ALA A 161 24.21 -4.73 9.01
C ALA A 161 24.87 -6.12 9.03
N GLY A 162 26.10 -6.21 9.55
CA GLY A 162 26.88 -7.44 9.78
C GLY A 162 28.38 -7.15 10.01
N GLY A 163 29.06 -8.00 10.80
CA GLY A 163 30.50 -7.91 11.10
C GLY A 163 30.83 -7.51 12.56
N THR A 164 32.08 -7.70 12.99
CA THR A 164 32.62 -7.16 14.25
C THR A 164 33.32 -5.83 13.95
N LEU A 165 33.17 -4.83 14.84
CA LEU A 165 33.85 -3.53 14.76
C LEU A 165 35.37 -3.66 14.68
#